data_AF-A0A9D4B3R2-F1
#
_entry.id   AF-A0A9D4B3R2-F1
#
_cell.length_a   1.000
_cell.length_b   1.000
_cell.length_c   1.000
_cell.angle_alpha   90.00
_cell.angle_beta   90.00
_cell.angle_gamma   90.00
#
_symmetry.space_group_name_H-M   'P 1'
#
loop_
_entity.id
_entity.type
_entity.pdbx_description
1 polymer ?
#
loop_
_entity_poly.entity_id
_entity_poly.type
_entity_poly.pdbx_seq_one_letter_code
_entity_poly.pdbx_strand_id
1 'polypeptide(L)'
;MREYCGVTKISVVCSMFQKAETKEEFVKVRKRDLERLTTEVMQLRDFLPRILNGDVLESFQKLDVIETNMEKREQELEQVRMDCEHFKARLETAQADCMGEKKEKLALRQQLNEARQQLLQQAEYCTEMGAAVCTLLWGVSSNEEAVKNILGGSKAVKFFTITGQTMESFVRSLGEDSKHQDLDSDENQFVLALAGIVTNVAALACGREFLVNSSRVLLDTMMQLLGDMKPGLCTKLKV
;
A
#
# COMPACT_ATOMS: atom_id res chain seq x y z
N MET A 1 60.39 -29.58 77.31
CA MET A 1 61.86 -29.71 77.18
C MET A 1 62.19 -29.76 75.69
N ARG A 2 63.12 -28.93 75.24
CA ARG A 2 63.58 -28.66 73.85
C ARG A 2 62.78 -27.64 73.04
N GLU A 3 63.33 -26.43 73.09
CA GLU A 3 63.27 -25.39 72.06
C GLU A 3 63.63 -25.98 70.69
N TYR A 4 62.82 -25.68 69.68
CA TYR A 4 63.20 -25.75 68.28
C TYR A 4 63.21 -24.32 67.75
N CYS A 5 64.40 -23.78 67.52
CA CYS A 5 64.61 -22.49 66.89
C CYS A 5 65.26 -22.72 65.52
N GLY A 6 64.77 -22.02 64.50
CA GLY A 6 65.57 -21.74 63.30
C GLY A 6 65.05 -22.26 61.97
N VAL A 7 63.82 -21.87 61.65
CA VAL A 7 63.26 -21.53 60.32
C VAL A 7 64.13 -21.82 59.10
N THR A 8 63.55 -22.67 58.27
CA THR A 8 63.90 -23.11 56.92
C THR A 8 64.21 -21.96 55.96
N LYS A 9 65.36 -22.06 55.27
CA LYS A 9 65.72 -21.31 54.05
C LYS A 9 64.58 -21.35 53.05
N ILE A 10 64.25 -20.18 52.48
CA ILE A 10 63.41 -20.08 51.28
C ILE A 10 64.15 -20.74 50.12
N SER A 11 63.68 -21.92 49.75
CA SER A 11 63.98 -22.59 48.49
C SER A 11 63.21 -21.91 47.36
N VAL A 12 63.94 -21.34 46.42
CA VAL A 12 63.44 -21.12 45.05
C VAL A 12 63.83 -22.38 44.27
N VAL A 13 62.86 -23.25 44.00
CA VAL A 13 63.00 -24.42 43.13
C VAL A 13 62.00 -24.29 41.99
N CYS A 14 62.52 -24.19 40.76
CA CYS A 14 61.95 -24.77 39.52
C CYS A 14 62.86 -24.36 38.34
N SER A 15 63.97 -25.08 38.10
CA SER A 15 64.05 -26.26 37.23
C SER A 15 63.98 -25.94 35.73
N MET A 16 65.15 -25.69 35.13
CA MET A 16 65.65 -26.45 33.98
C MET A 16 67.17 -26.51 34.08
N PHE A 17 67.67 -27.57 34.70
CA PHE A 17 69.09 -27.87 34.84
C PHE A 17 69.54 -28.62 33.58
N GLN A 18 70.41 -27.98 32.78
CA GLN A 18 71.38 -28.71 31.96
C GLN A 18 72.75 -28.07 32.14
N LYS A 19 73.53 -28.78 32.97
CA LYS A 19 74.95 -28.70 33.33
C LYS A 19 75.81 -27.61 32.65
N ALA A 20 76.35 -26.73 33.48
CA ALA A 20 77.69 -26.17 33.31
C ALA A 20 78.36 -26.12 34.70
N GLU A 21 79.58 -26.65 34.81
CA GLU A 21 80.45 -26.48 35.97
C GLU A 21 80.76 -24.98 36.14
N THR A 22 80.13 -24.32 37.10
CA THR A 22 80.45 -22.94 37.45
C THR A 22 81.39 -22.93 38.64
N LYS A 23 82.65 -22.53 38.39
CA LYS A 23 83.56 -22.04 39.43
C LYS A 23 82.77 -21.03 40.27
N GLU A 24 82.67 -21.25 41.59
CA GLU A 24 82.04 -20.27 42.48
C GLU A 24 82.89 -18.99 42.46
N GLU A 25 82.47 -18.02 41.65
CA GLU A 25 83.12 -16.73 41.49
C GLU A 25 82.61 -15.79 42.59
N PHE A 26 83.36 -15.71 43.69
CA PHE A 26 83.01 -14.87 44.83
C PHE A 26 83.41 -13.41 44.59
N VAL A 27 82.43 -12.51 44.51
CA VAL A 27 82.67 -11.07 44.46
C VAL A 27 82.82 -10.52 45.88
N LYS A 28 83.99 -9.95 46.20
CA LYS A 28 84.31 -9.40 47.52
C LYS A 28 83.71 -7.99 47.68
N VAL A 29 82.56 -7.90 48.34
CA VAL A 29 81.88 -6.62 48.60
C VAL A 29 82.34 -6.05 49.94
N ARG A 30 82.51 -4.72 50.03
CA ARG A 30 82.79 -4.06 51.30
C ARG A 30 81.55 -4.12 52.19
N LYS A 31 81.72 -4.59 53.42
CA LYS A 31 80.65 -4.74 54.42
C LYS A 31 79.75 -3.49 54.55
N ARG A 32 80.35 -2.31 54.57
CA ARG A 32 79.66 -1.00 54.59
C ARG A 32 78.67 -0.79 53.45
N ASP A 33 78.98 -1.27 52.25
CA ASP A 33 78.14 -1.05 51.06
C ASP A 33 76.95 -2.01 51.07
N LEU A 34 77.15 -3.24 51.57
CA LEU A 34 76.07 -4.20 51.80
C LEU A 34 75.12 -3.76 52.92
N GLU A 35 75.67 -3.20 54.00
CA GLU A 35 74.88 -2.63 55.10
C GLU A 35 74.04 -1.43 54.63
N ARG A 36 74.63 -0.53 53.83
CA ARG A 36 73.90 0.61 53.25
C ARG A 36 72.75 0.16 52.35
N LEU A 37 72.99 -0.78 51.44
CA LEU A 37 71.96 -1.36 50.59
C LEU A 37 70.85 -2.01 51.42
N THR A 38 71.20 -2.72 52.49
CA THR A 38 70.23 -3.34 53.38
C THR A 38 69.33 -2.29 54.03
N THR A 39 69.89 -1.17 54.52
CA THR A 39 69.09 -0.08 55.08
C THR A 39 68.22 0.64 54.05
N GLU A 40 68.71 0.89 52.84
CA GLU A 40 67.91 1.52 51.77
C GLU A 40 66.76 0.60 51.35
N VAL A 41 67.00 -0.70 51.22
CA VAL A 41 65.96 -1.70 50.92
C VAL A 41 64.96 -1.82 52.06
N MET A 42 65.40 -1.80 53.32
CA MET A 42 64.51 -1.81 54.48
C MET A 42 63.63 -0.56 54.53
N GLN A 43 64.21 0.63 54.29
CA GLN A 43 63.46 1.88 54.22
C GLN A 43 62.41 1.83 53.11
N LEU A 44 62.79 1.42 51.91
CA LEU A 44 61.86 1.28 50.79
C LEU A 44 60.72 0.31 51.12
N ARG A 45 61.04 -0.84 51.74
CA ARG A 45 60.04 -1.82 52.17
C ARG A 45 59.07 -1.25 53.21
N ASP A 46 59.56 -0.38 54.10
CA ASP A 46 58.74 0.22 55.16
C ASP A 46 57.92 1.43 54.66
N PHE A 47 58.41 2.15 53.63
CA PHE A 47 57.72 3.29 53.02
C PHE A 47 56.73 2.90 51.91
N LEU A 48 57.01 1.88 51.09
CA LEU A 48 56.17 1.50 49.95
C LEU A 48 54.71 1.26 50.33
N PRO A 49 54.38 0.47 51.39
CA PRO A 49 52.99 0.18 51.76
C PRO A 49 52.21 1.40 52.27
N ARG A 50 52.91 2.47 52.70
CA ARG A 50 52.27 3.73 53.11
C ARG A 50 51.85 4.58 51.92
N ILE A 51 52.49 4.37 50.76
CA ILE A 51 52.23 5.09 49.51
C ILE A 51 51.31 4.27 48.61
N LEU A 52 51.61 2.98 48.45
CA LEU A 52 50.79 1.98 47.76
C LEU A 52 49.93 1.25 48.80
N ASN A 53 48.97 1.99 49.37
CA ASN A 53 48.02 1.43 50.31
C ASN A 53 46.81 0.81 49.57
N GLY A 54 45.94 0.13 50.32
CA GLY A 54 44.74 -0.52 49.76
C GLY A 54 43.81 0.46 49.04
N ASP A 55 43.68 1.70 49.53
CA ASP A 55 42.78 2.71 48.95
C ASP A 55 43.23 3.14 47.54
N VAL A 56 44.55 3.28 47.34
CA VAL A 56 45.14 3.60 46.03
C VAL A 56 44.88 2.45 45.05
N LEU A 57 45.06 1.19 45.49
CA LEU A 57 44.82 0.02 44.66
C LEU A 57 43.33 -0.16 44.32
N GLU A 58 42.43 0.07 45.29
CA GLU A 58 40.98 0.07 45.09
C GLU A 58 40.54 1.18 44.11
N SER A 59 41.18 2.36 44.18
CA SER A 59 40.93 3.46 43.24
C SER A 59 41.32 3.09 41.81
N PHE A 60 42.43 2.37 41.60
CA PHE A 60 42.80 1.85 40.29
C PHE A 60 41.81 0.81 39.75
N GLN A 61 41.32 -0.10 40.60
CA GLN A 61 40.28 -1.05 40.21
C GLN A 61 38.96 -0.34 39.84
N LYS A 62 38.58 0.70 40.59
CA LYS A 62 37.41 1.53 40.25
C LYS A 62 37.59 2.28 38.93
N LEU A 63 38.79 2.80 38.67
CA LEU A 63 39.11 3.46 37.39
C LEU A 63 39.00 2.50 36.21
N ASP A 64 39.51 1.27 36.33
CA ASP A 64 39.40 0.23 35.29
C ASP A 64 37.93 -0.13 34.98
N VAL A 65 37.10 -0.24 36.02
CA VAL A 65 35.65 -0.44 35.85
C VAL A 65 34.98 0.77 35.20
N ILE A 66 35.41 2.00 35.52
CA ILE A 66 34.87 3.20 34.88
C ILE A 66 35.30 3.27 33.41
N GLU A 67 36.55 2.96 33.09
CA GLU A 67 37.11 2.96 31.74
C GLU A 67 36.38 1.97 30.84
N THR A 68 36.23 0.72 31.28
CA THR A 68 35.46 -0.30 30.54
C THR A 68 33.97 0.08 30.35
N ASN A 69 33.36 0.72 31.36
CA ASN A 69 32.00 1.25 31.22
C ASN A 69 31.93 2.41 30.24
N MET A 70 32.93 3.31 30.20
CA MET A 70 32.98 4.40 29.24
C MET A 70 33.10 3.87 27.81
N GLU A 71 33.98 2.91 27.54
CA GLU A 71 34.12 2.28 26.22
C GLU A 71 32.80 1.67 25.74
N LYS A 72 32.11 0.95 26.64
CA LYS A 72 30.79 0.38 26.32
C LYS A 72 29.76 1.47 26.01
N ARG A 73 29.74 2.56 26.78
CA ARG A 73 28.83 3.69 26.53
C ARG A 73 29.13 4.42 25.23
N GLU A 74 30.41 4.53 24.85
CA GLU A 74 30.81 5.13 23.58
C GLU A 74 30.33 4.29 22.38
N GLN A 75 30.45 2.96 22.48
CA GLN A 75 29.90 2.05 21.48
C GLN A 75 28.36 2.14 21.38
N GLU A 76 27.66 2.18 22.52
CA GLU A 76 26.21 2.38 22.55
C GLU A 76 25.80 3.72 21.92
N LEU A 77 26.54 4.80 22.19
CA LEU A 77 26.28 6.12 21.63
C LEU A 77 26.46 6.13 20.11
N GLU A 78 27.54 5.52 19.61
CA GLU A 78 27.80 5.43 18.18
C GLU A 78 26.73 4.59 17.47
N GLN A 79 26.29 3.48 18.08
CA GLN A 79 25.20 2.67 17.56
C GLN A 79 23.89 3.47 17.45
N VAL A 80 23.53 4.20 18.52
CA VAL A 80 22.33 5.06 18.51
C VAL A 80 22.44 6.16 17.46
N ARG A 81 23.64 6.72 17.25
CA ARG A 81 23.89 7.74 16.22
C ARG A 81 23.63 7.19 14.82
N MET A 82 24.19 6.02 14.50
CA MET A 82 23.96 5.35 13.22
C MET A 82 22.48 5.02 13.01
N ASP A 83 21.81 4.51 14.04
CA ASP A 83 20.38 4.19 13.97
C ASP A 83 19.54 5.45 13.72
N CYS A 84 19.85 6.57 14.39
CA CYS A 84 19.20 7.86 14.17
C CYS A 84 19.33 8.34 12.71
N GLU A 85 20.52 8.25 12.13
CA GLU A 85 20.76 8.64 10.73
C GLU A 85 19.99 7.75 9.75
N HIS A 86 19.99 6.44 9.99
CA HIS A 86 19.25 5.48 9.17
C HIS A 86 17.74 5.72 9.23
N PHE A 87 17.17 5.93 10.42
CA PHE A 87 15.74 6.24 10.55
C PHE A 87 15.38 7.57 9.93
N LYS A 88 16.24 8.58 10.04
CA LYS A 88 16.04 9.88 9.39
C LYS A 88 15.99 9.74 7.87
N ALA A 89 16.95 9.03 7.26
CA ALA A 89 16.97 8.79 5.83
C ALA A 89 15.70 8.06 5.36
N ARG A 90 15.28 7.01 6.09
CA ARG A 90 14.04 6.27 5.78
C ARG A 90 12.79 7.13 5.88
N LEU A 91 12.72 8.01 6.87
CA LEU A 91 11.61 8.94 7.04
C LEU A 91 11.53 9.93 5.87
N GLU A 92 12.68 10.48 5.46
CA GLU A 92 12.77 11.42 4.34
C GLU A 92 12.34 10.76 3.02
N THR A 93 12.78 9.52 2.75
CA THR A 93 12.33 8.75 1.59
C THR A 93 10.83 8.49 1.63
N ALA A 94 10.30 7.97 2.74
CA ALA A 94 8.88 7.69 2.87
C ALA A 94 8.01 8.97 2.75
N GLN A 95 8.51 10.11 3.23
CA GLN A 95 7.84 11.40 3.09
C GLN A 95 7.83 11.87 1.63
N ALA A 96 8.94 11.71 0.90
CA ALA A 96 9.01 12.05 -0.51
C ALA A 96 8.04 11.21 -1.35
N ASP A 97 8.00 9.90 -1.09
CA ASP A 97 7.10 8.97 -1.77
C ASP A 97 5.63 9.31 -1.49
N CYS A 98 5.27 9.51 -0.22
CA CYS A 98 3.92 9.90 0.19
C CYS A 98 3.46 11.22 -0.47
N MET A 99 4.36 12.19 -0.59
CA MET A 99 4.07 13.45 -1.28
C MET A 99 3.92 13.27 -2.79
N GLY A 100 4.69 12.37 -3.41
CA GLY A 100 4.54 11.97 -4.80
C GLY A 100 3.19 11.31 -5.06
N GLU A 101 2.86 10.27 -4.31
CA GLU A 101 1.59 9.55 -4.39
C GLU A 101 0.39 10.47 -4.18
N LYS A 102 0.47 11.42 -3.23
CA LYS A 102 -0.61 12.39 -3.00
C LYS A 102 -0.86 13.29 -4.20
N LYS A 103 0.20 13.73 -4.90
CA LYS A 103 0.09 14.55 -6.10
C LYS A 103 -0.53 13.74 -7.25
N GLU A 104 -0.06 12.52 -7.46
CA GLU A 104 -0.61 11.62 -8.49
C GLU A 104 -2.08 11.30 -8.23
N LYS A 105 -2.45 10.97 -6.99
CA LYS A 105 -3.83 10.71 -6.58
C LYS A 105 -4.75 11.90 -6.86
N LEU A 106 -4.28 13.14 -6.65
CA LEU A 106 -5.06 14.34 -6.97
C LEU A 106 -5.23 14.50 -8.49
N ALA A 107 -4.18 14.29 -9.26
CA ALA A 107 -4.24 14.35 -10.73
C ALA A 107 -5.20 13.31 -11.31
N LEU A 108 -5.12 12.05 -10.84
CA LEU A 108 -6.01 10.97 -11.27
C LEU A 108 -7.47 11.25 -10.88
N ARG A 109 -7.73 11.81 -9.70
CA ARG A 109 -9.08 12.23 -9.29
C ARG A 109 -9.65 13.30 -10.20
N GLN A 110 -8.83 14.26 -10.60
CA GLN A 110 -9.26 15.31 -11.53
C GLN A 110 -9.63 14.70 -12.89
N GLN A 111 -8.77 13.87 -13.47
CA GLN A 111 -9.05 13.20 -14.75
C GLN A 111 -10.31 12.32 -14.69
N LEU A 112 -10.52 11.60 -13.59
CA LEU A 112 -11.71 10.79 -13.39
C LEU A 112 -12.98 11.66 -13.34
N ASN A 113 -12.93 12.81 -12.68
CA ASN A 113 -14.06 13.73 -12.62
C ASN A 113 -14.37 14.35 -13.99
N GLU A 114 -13.34 14.73 -14.74
CA GLU A 114 -13.49 15.26 -16.11
C GLU A 114 -14.10 14.20 -17.04
N ALA A 115 -13.59 12.97 -17.02
CA ALA A 115 -14.13 11.86 -17.81
C ALA A 115 -15.57 11.52 -17.40
N ARG A 116 -15.89 11.55 -16.11
CA ARG A 116 -17.26 11.34 -15.61
C ARG A 116 -18.21 12.42 -16.12
N GLN A 117 -17.80 13.69 -16.09
CA GLN A 117 -18.61 14.80 -16.58
C GLN A 117 -18.86 14.68 -18.09
N GLN A 118 -17.83 14.31 -18.87
CA GLN A 118 -17.98 14.07 -20.31
C GLN A 118 -18.96 12.92 -20.61
N LEU A 119 -18.89 11.82 -19.86
CA LEU A 119 -19.82 10.69 -20.03
C LEU A 119 -21.26 11.07 -19.69
N LEU A 120 -21.48 11.86 -18.63
CA LEU A 120 -22.81 12.35 -18.27
C LEU A 120 -23.39 13.25 -19.37
N GLN A 121 -22.59 14.21 -19.86
CA GLN A 121 -23.00 15.08 -20.95
C GLN A 121 -23.29 14.29 -22.24
N GLN A 122 -22.50 13.26 -22.53
CA GLN A 122 -22.73 12.40 -23.69
C GLN A 122 -24.02 11.58 -23.53
N ALA A 123 -24.30 11.07 -22.34
CA ALA A 123 -25.54 10.34 -22.06
C ALA A 123 -26.77 11.24 -22.25
N GLU A 124 -26.76 12.44 -21.67
CA GLU A 124 -27.82 13.44 -21.83
C GLU A 124 -28.04 13.79 -23.32
N TYR A 125 -26.96 14.12 -24.04
CA TYR A 125 -27.04 14.44 -25.46
C TYR A 125 -27.57 13.29 -26.32
N CYS A 126 -27.13 12.05 -26.05
CA CYS A 126 -27.61 10.88 -26.77
C CYS A 126 -29.09 10.61 -26.52
N THR A 127 -29.57 10.85 -25.29
CA THR A 127 -30.98 10.73 -24.94
C THR A 127 -31.81 11.81 -25.63
N GLU A 128 -31.41 13.08 -25.55
CA GLU A 128 -32.12 14.21 -26.20
C GLU A 128 -32.18 14.02 -27.72
N MET A 129 -31.05 13.67 -28.35
CA MET A 129 -31.00 13.34 -29.77
C MET A 129 -31.88 12.13 -30.10
N GLY A 130 -31.80 11.08 -29.29
CA GLY A 130 -32.58 9.86 -29.45
C GLY A 130 -34.08 10.14 -29.41
N ALA A 131 -34.53 10.93 -28.44
CA ALA A 131 -35.91 11.38 -28.29
C ALA A 131 -36.39 12.12 -29.53
N ALA A 132 -35.64 13.14 -29.98
CA ALA A 132 -36.03 13.95 -31.13
C ALA A 132 -36.08 13.13 -32.43
N VAL A 133 -35.00 12.39 -32.75
CA VAL A 133 -34.90 11.63 -34.00
C VAL A 133 -35.89 10.47 -34.03
N CYS A 134 -36.03 9.72 -32.93
CA CYS A 134 -36.97 8.59 -32.90
C CYS A 134 -38.42 9.05 -32.88
N THR A 135 -38.75 10.20 -32.29
CA THR A 135 -40.11 10.76 -32.37
C THR A 135 -40.48 11.11 -33.81
N LEU A 136 -39.56 11.72 -34.57
CA LEU A 136 -39.76 11.98 -36.00
C LEU A 136 -39.89 10.67 -36.80
N LEU A 137 -39.01 9.70 -36.54
CA LEU A 137 -39.04 8.40 -37.21
C LEU A 137 -40.31 7.61 -36.89
N TRP A 138 -40.81 7.70 -35.66
CA TRP A 138 -42.11 7.15 -35.26
C TRP A 138 -43.22 7.75 -36.12
N GLY A 139 -43.28 9.08 -36.22
CA GLY A 139 -44.26 9.76 -37.08
C GLY A 139 -44.22 9.29 -38.54
N VAL A 140 -43.03 9.20 -39.13
CA VAL A 140 -42.85 8.78 -40.53
C VAL A 140 -43.12 7.28 -40.73
N SER A 141 -42.85 6.44 -39.73
CA SER A 141 -43.09 4.98 -39.79
C SER A 141 -44.57 4.59 -39.83
N SER A 142 -45.50 5.55 -39.69
CA SER A 142 -46.92 5.33 -39.97
C SER A 142 -47.21 5.04 -41.45
N ASN A 143 -46.28 5.38 -42.35
CA ASN A 143 -46.35 5.09 -43.78
C ASN A 143 -45.69 3.75 -44.12
N GLU A 144 -46.42 2.86 -44.81
CA GLU A 144 -45.94 1.54 -45.23
C GLU A 144 -44.66 1.59 -46.09
N GLU A 145 -44.56 2.55 -47.01
CA GLU A 145 -43.37 2.70 -47.86
C GLU A 145 -42.14 3.09 -47.03
N ALA A 146 -42.32 3.96 -46.04
CA ALA A 146 -41.25 4.32 -45.13
C ALA A 146 -40.76 3.12 -44.32
N VAL A 147 -41.66 2.28 -43.82
CA VAL A 147 -41.27 1.05 -43.12
C VAL A 147 -40.50 0.10 -44.04
N LYS A 148 -40.95 -0.11 -45.28
CA LYS A 148 -40.21 -0.94 -46.26
C LYS A 148 -38.78 -0.41 -46.49
N ASN A 149 -38.62 0.91 -46.60
CA ASN A 149 -37.31 1.56 -46.75
C ASN A 149 -36.43 1.39 -45.51
N ILE A 150 -37.00 1.53 -44.31
CA ILE A 150 -36.29 1.31 -43.03
C ILE A 150 -35.79 -0.14 -42.95
N LEU A 151 -36.65 -1.11 -43.22
CA LEU A 151 -36.32 -2.54 -43.13
C LEU A 151 -35.35 -2.99 -44.23
N GLY A 152 -35.39 -2.37 -45.41
CA GLY A 152 -34.42 -2.59 -46.49
C GLY A 152 -33.05 -1.93 -46.25
N GLY A 153 -32.95 -1.06 -45.23
CA GLY A 153 -31.72 -0.33 -44.92
C GLY A 153 -30.64 -1.21 -44.28
N SER A 154 -29.37 -0.95 -44.62
CA SER A 154 -28.21 -1.70 -44.09
C SER A 154 -28.00 -1.59 -42.57
N LYS A 155 -28.71 -0.66 -41.91
CA LYS A 155 -28.65 -0.44 -40.46
C LYS A 155 -29.88 -0.96 -39.71
N ALA A 156 -30.86 -1.55 -40.39
CA ALA A 156 -32.11 -2.02 -39.76
C ALA A 156 -31.86 -2.93 -38.55
N VAL A 157 -31.07 -3.99 -38.73
CA VAL A 157 -30.77 -4.94 -37.64
C VAL A 157 -30.08 -4.27 -36.46
N LYS A 158 -29.12 -3.37 -36.74
CA LYS A 158 -28.41 -2.63 -35.68
C LYS A 158 -29.35 -1.69 -34.94
N PHE A 159 -30.24 -0.99 -35.66
CA PHE A 159 -31.25 -0.12 -35.07
C PHE A 159 -32.13 -0.88 -34.09
N PHE A 160 -32.75 -1.98 -34.53
CA PHE A 160 -33.64 -2.77 -33.67
C PHE A 160 -32.91 -3.50 -32.53
N THR A 161 -31.62 -3.82 -32.70
CA THR A 161 -30.78 -4.33 -31.60
C THR A 161 -30.60 -3.26 -30.51
N ILE A 162 -30.25 -2.02 -30.91
CA ILE A 162 -30.12 -0.90 -29.99
C ILE A 162 -31.47 -0.60 -29.33
N THR A 163 -32.56 -0.63 -30.10
CA THR A 163 -33.93 -0.46 -29.57
C THR A 163 -34.21 -1.43 -28.42
N GLY A 164 -33.92 -2.72 -28.60
CA GLY A 164 -34.14 -3.72 -27.56
C GLY A 164 -33.30 -3.44 -26.31
N GLN A 165 -32.01 -3.16 -26.49
CA GLN A 165 -31.10 -2.85 -25.38
C GLN A 165 -31.50 -1.59 -24.61
N THR A 166 -31.93 -0.53 -25.31
CA THR A 166 -32.39 0.72 -24.70
C THR A 166 -33.65 0.47 -23.87
N MET A 167 -34.63 -0.26 -24.41
CA MET A 167 -35.88 -0.58 -23.70
C MET A 167 -35.63 -1.47 -22.48
N GLU A 168 -34.78 -2.50 -22.61
CA GLU A 168 -34.39 -3.37 -21.49
C GLU A 168 -33.68 -2.58 -20.39
N SER A 169 -32.70 -1.75 -20.75
CA SER A 169 -31.96 -0.91 -19.80
C SER A 169 -32.88 0.07 -19.08
N PHE A 170 -33.80 0.68 -19.82
CA PHE A 170 -34.78 1.60 -19.25
C PHE A 170 -35.64 0.89 -18.22
N VAL A 171 -36.26 -0.26 -18.54
CA VAL A 171 -37.10 -0.96 -17.57
C VAL A 171 -36.30 -1.45 -16.37
N ARG A 172 -35.05 -1.89 -16.54
CA ARG A 172 -34.17 -2.25 -15.41
C ARG A 172 -33.90 -1.06 -14.48
N SER A 173 -33.84 0.16 -15.01
CA SER A 173 -33.66 1.38 -14.22
C SER A 173 -34.92 1.87 -13.52
N LEU A 174 -36.11 1.41 -13.92
CA LEU A 174 -37.37 1.68 -13.23
C LEU A 174 -37.41 0.91 -11.91
N GLY A 175 -36.91 1.50 -10.82
CA GLY A 175 -37.02 0.93 -9.47
C GLY A 175 -38.45 0.93 -8.90
N GLU A 176 -38.66 0.31 -7.72
CA GLU A 176 -39.96 0.19 -7.05
C GLU A 176 -40.61 1.53 -6.62
N ASP A 177 -39.84 2.63 -6.63
CA ASP A 177 -40.30 3.99 -6.28
C ASP A 177 -40.77 4.79 -7.51
N SER A 178 -41.64 4.19 -8.32
CA SER A 178 -42.22 4.77 -9.54
C SER A 178 -43.23 5.91 -9.29
N LYS A 179 -43.27 6.49 -8.07
CA LYS A 179 -44.24 7.53 -7.70
C LYS A 179 -43.87 8.94 -8.15
N HIS A 180 -42.63 9.18 -8.57
CA HIS A 180 -42.11 10.52 -8.93
C HIS A 180 -41.40 10.53 -10.29
N GLN A 181 -41.87 9.74 -11.25
CA GLN A 181 -41.32 9.83 -12.61
C GLN A 181 -41.96 10.99 -13.37
N ASP A 182 -41.11 11.88 -13.86
CA ASP A 182 -41.50 12.90 -14.83
C ASP A 182 -41.77 12.22 -16.17
N LEU A 183 -43.05 12.00 -16.46
CA LEU A 183 -43.52 11.34 -17.68
C LEU A 183 -43.21 12.12 -18.97
N ASP A 184 -42.70 13.35 -18.85
CA ASP A 184 -42.30 14.18 -20.01
C ASP A 184 -40.78 14.26 -20.21
N SER A 185 -40.00 13.42 -19.51
CA SER A 185 -38.55 13.38 -19.72
C SER A 185 -38.17 12.87 -21.12
N ASP A 186 -37.03 13.34 -21.63
CA ASP A 186 -36.48 12.88 -22.92
C ASP A 186 -36.23 11.37 -22.92
N GLU A 187 -35.86 10.76 -21.78
CA GLU A 187 -35.71 9.31 -21.66
C GLU A 187 -37.03 8.58 -21.91
N ASN A 188 -38.13 9.08 -21.33
CA ASN A 188 -39.46 8.53 -21.53
C ASN A 188 -39.92 8.71 -22.99
N GLN A 189 -39.76 9.91 -23.54
CA GLN A 189 -40.11 10.18 -24.93
C GLN A 189 -39.30 9.32 -25.90
N PHE A 190 -38.01 9.13 -25.65
CA PHE A 190 -37.14 8.28 -26.46
C PHE A 190 -37.61 6.83 -26.46
N VAL A 191 -37.86 6.24 -25.28
CA VAL A 191 -38.30 4.85 -25.16
C VAL A 191 -39.71 4.65 -25.73
N LEU A 192 -40.61 5.60 -25.52
CA LEU A 192 -41.96 5.56 -26.11
C LEU A 192 -41.92 5.67 -27.63
N ALA A 193 -41.08 6.54 -28.19
CA ALA A 193 -40.93 6.65 -29.63
C ALA A 193 -40.36 5.37 -30.24
N LEU A 194 -39.38 4.74 -29.60
CA LEU A 194 -38.87 3.43 -29.98
C LEU A 194 -39.97 2.36 -29.97
N ALA A 195 -40.80 2.30 -28.92
CA ALA A 195 -41.94 1.39 -28.85
C ALA A 195 -42.95 1.64 -29.97
N GLY A 196 -43.21 2.91 -30.27
CA GLY A 196 -44.09 3.35 -31.35
C GLY A 196 -43.60 2.91 -32.73
N ILE A 197 -42.30 3.04 -33.01
CA ILE A 197 -41.69 2.56 -34.26
C ILE A 197 -41.87 1.05 -34.38
N VAL A 198 -41.55 0.28 -33.34
CA VAL A 198 -41.70 -1.19 -33.38
C VAL A 198 -43.15 -1.59 -33.58
N THR A 199 -44.10 -0.87 -32.96
CA THR A 199 -45.54 -1.10 -33.12
C THR A 199 -45.98 -0.86 -34.57
N ASN A 200 -45.57 0.25 -35.18
CA ASN A 200 -45.87 0.54 -36.59
C ASN A 200 -45.26 -0.50 -37.54
N VAL A 201 -44.04 -0.97 -37.26
CA VAL A 201 -43.39 -2.05 -38.03
C VAL A 201 -44.17 -3.36 -37.90
N ALA A 202 -44.57 -3.74 -36.68
CA ALA A 202 -45.31 -4.96 -36.41
C ALA A 202 -46.73 -4.97 -37.04
N ALA A 203 -47.30 -3.79 -37.32
CA ALA A 203 -48.58 -3.68 -38.03
C ALA A 203 -48.50 -4.23 -39.47
N LEU A 204 -47.31 -4.23 -40.09
CA LEU A 204 -47.09 -4.66 -41.47
C LEU A 204 -46.58 -6.10 -41.57
N ALA A 205 -46.97 -6.81 -42.63
CA ALA A 205 -46.58 -8.21 -42.82
C ALA A 205 -45.05 -8.39 -42.97
N CYS A 206 -44.41 -7.57 -43.80
CA CYS A 206 -42.96 -7.57 -43.96
C CYS A 206 -42.22 -7.20 -42.67
N GLY A 207 -42.81 -6.33 -41.83
CA GLY A 207 -42.26 -5.98 -40.53
C GLY A 207 -42.32 -7.12 -39.54
N ARG A 208 -43.44 -7.86 -39.46
CA ARG A 208 -43.51 -9.08 -38.64
C ARG A 208 -42.51 -10.14 -39.07
N GLU A 209 -42.37 -10.36 -40.37
CA GLU A 209 -41.39 -11.29 -40.91
C GLU A 209 -39.96 -10.88 -40.53
N PHE A 210 -39.63 -9.59 -40.65
CA PHE A 210 -38.34 -9.07 -40.23
C PHE A 210 -38.10 -9.26 -38.72
N LEU A 211 -39.06 -8.89 -37.87
CA LEU A 211 -38.91 -8.99 -36.42
C LEU A 211 -38.69 -10.45 -35.99
N VAL A 212 -39.43 -11.39 -36.56
CA VAL A 212 -39.31 -12.83 -36.25
C VAL A 212 -38.00 -13.42 -36.79
N ASN A 213 -37.48 -12.96 -37.92
CA ASN A 213 -36.28 -13.57 -38.53
C ASN A 213 -34.97 -12.90 -38.08
N SER A 214 -35.00 -11.58 -37.88
CA SER A 214 -33.80 -10.75 -37.74
C SER A 214 -33.73 -9.98 -36.42
N SER A 215 -34.79 -9.97 -35.60
CA SER A 215 -34.82 -9.22 -34.33
C SER A 215 -35.59 -9.95 -33.23
N ARG A 216 -35.40 -11.27 -33.11
CA ARG A 216 -36.06 -12.11 -32.10
C ARG A 216 -35.79 -11.63 -30.68
N VAL A 217 -34.56 -11.22 -30.39
CA VAL A 217 -34.17 -10.72 -29.07
C VAL A 217 -35.04 -9.52 -28.67
N LEU A 218 -35.30 -8.59 -29.59
CA LEU A 218 -36.19 -7.45 -29.33
C LEU A 218 -37.63 -7.91 -29.01
N LEU A 219 -38.17 -8.88 -29.77
CA LEU A 219 -39.49 -9.45 -29.50
C LEU A 219 -39.55 -10.10 -28.12
N ASP A 220 -38.55 -10.92 -27.78
CA ASP A 220 -38.46 -11.61 -26.48
C ASP A 220 -38.36 -10.58 -25.34
N THR A 221 -37.52 -9.55 -25.50
CA THR A 221 -37.44 -8.42 -24.58
C THR A 221 -38.80 -7.75 -24.42
N MET A 222 -39.47 -7.35 -25.50
CA MET A 222 -40.78 -6.69 -25.40
C MET A 222 -41.85 -7.57 -24.74
N MET A 223 -41.88 -8.87 -25.03
CA MET A 223 -42.80 -9.80 -24.38
C MET A 223 -42.50 -9.95 -22.89
N GLN A 224 -41.23 -10.04 -22.51
CA GLN A 224 -40.81 -10.09 -21.11
C GLN A 224 -41.20 -8.79 -20.39
N LEU A 225 -40.90 -7.63 -20.98
CA LEU A 225 -41.24 -6.33 -20.42
C LEU A 225 -42.76 -6.16 -20.24
N LEU A 226 -43.57 -6.60 -21.20
CA LEU A 226 -45.03 -6.61 -21.09
C LEU A 226 -45.53 -7.55 -19.98
N GLY A 227 -44.88 -8.70 -19.80
CA GLY A 227 -45.20 -9.66 -18.74
C GLY A 227 -44.88 -9.14 -17.33
N ASP A 228 -43.83 -8.34 -17.20
CA ASP A 228 -43.39 -7.77 -15.92
C ASP A 228 -44.18 -6.51 -15.51
N MET A 229 -44.95 -5.90 -16.43
CA MET A 229 -45.76 -4.71 -16.13
C MET A 229 -47.02 -5.04 -15.33
N LYS A 230 -47.20 -4.36 -14.18
CA LYS A 230 -48.47 -4.37 -13.44
C LYS A 230 -49.57 -3.66 -14.25
N PRO A 231 -50.80 -4.23 -14.34
CA PRO A 231 -51.91 -3.58 -15.05
C PRO A 231 -52.19 -2.17 -14.48
N GLY A 232 -52.26 -1.17 -15.36
CA GLY A 232 -52.68 0.20 -15.00
C GLY A 232 -51.59 1.27 -14.83
N LEU A 233 -50.30 0.95 -15.02
CA LEU A 233 -49.20 1.92 -14.94
C LEU A 233 -49.07 2.81 -16.20
N CYS A 234 -49.40 2.29 -17.38
CA CYS A 234 -49.32 3.04 -18.65
C CYS A 234 -50.71 3.52 -19.12
N THR A 235 -51.29 4.51 -18.44
CA THR A 235 -52.61 5.07 -18.81
C THR A 235 -52.59 5.93 -20.09
N LYS A 236 -51.41 6.24 -20.64
CA LYS A 236 -51.24 7.02 -21.87
C LYS A 236 -51.15 6.19 -23.16
N LEU A 237 -51.02 4.87 -23.08
CA LEU A 237 -51.15 3.99 -24.26
C LEU A 237 -52.64 3.72 -24.54
N LYS A 238 -53.37 4.80 -24.86
CA LYS A 238 -54.71 4.67 -25.44
C LYS A 238 -54.53 4.55 -26.95
N VAL A 239 -54.76 3.34 -27.47
CA VAL A 239 -55.13 3.14 -28.88
C VAL A 239 -56.54 3.68 -29.09
#